data_AF-A0A183EJP3-F1
#
_entry.id   AF-A0A183EJP3-F1
#
_cell.length_a   1.000
_cell.length_b   1.000
_cell.length_c   1.000
_cell.angle_alpha   90.00
_cell.angle_beta   90.00
_cell.angle_gamma   90.00
#
_symmetry.space_group_name_H-M   'P 1'
#
loop_
_entity.id
_entity.type
_entity.pdbx_description
1 polymer ?
#
loop_
_entity_poly.entity_id
_entity_poly.type
_entity_poly.pdbx_seq_one_letter_code
_entity_poly.pdbx_strand_id
1 'polypeptide(L)'
;MKNMKPWEFEFIDSQRVWAEYALKRQEANAQNRRLTLEDLDDSWDRGIPRINTLFQKDRHTLAYDKGWRVRTEFKTYQILKQNPFWWTHQRHDGKLWNLNNYRTDMIQALGGVEGILEHTLFRGTYFPTWEGLFWERASGFEESMKFKKLTNAQRSGLNQIPNRRFTLWWSPTINRANVRLTFSFCFWGFIVGWKNGSPWW
;
A
#
# COMPACT_ATOMS: atom_id res chain seq x y z
N MET A 1 0.65 -10.67 -13.50
CA MET A 1 -0.72 -11.17 -13.73
C MET A 1 -1.10 -12.35 -12.84
N LYS A 2 -0.14 -13.18 -12.38
CA LYS A 2 -0.36 -14.37 -11.52
C LYS A 2 -1.27 -14.15 -10.29
N ASN A 3 -1.25 -12.96 -9.70
CA ASN A 3 -1.93 -12.67 -8.44
C ASN A 3 -3.30 -11.97 -8.62
N MET A 4 -3.78 -11.86 -9.86
CA MET A 4 -5.15 -11.47 -10.17
C MET A 4 -5.87 -12.64 -10.83
N LYS A 5 -7.04 -12.99 -10.29
CA LYS A 5 -7.89 -14.02 -10.88
C LYS A 5 -8.48 -13.53 -12.20
N PRO A 6 -8.55 -14.36 -13.25
CA PRO A 6 -9.30 -14.04 -14.46
C PRO A 6 -10.79 -13.83 -14.16
N TRP A 7 -11.44 -12.98 -14.95
CA TRP A 7 -12.88 -12.71 -14.81
C TRP A 7 -13.75 -13.94 -15.01
N GLU A 8 -13.40 -14.82 -15.96
CA GLU A 8 -14.13 -16.07 -16.20
C GLU A 8 -14.18 -16.95 -14.94
N PHE A 9 -13.04 -17.10 -14.25
CA PHE A 9 -12.99 -17.82 -12.99
C PHE A 9 -13.85 -17.15 -11.92
N GLU A 10 -13.78 -15.83 -11.78
CA GLU A 10 -14.59 -15.09 -10.82
C GLU A 10 -16.10 -15.23 -11.08
N PHE A 11 -16.54 -15.28 -12.35
CA PHE A 11 -17.96 -15.47 -12.69
C PHE A 11 -18.45 -16.88 -12.37
N ILE A 12 -17.70 -17.90 -12.76
CA ILE A 12 -18.04 -19.30 -12.46
C ILE A 12 -18.07 -19.51 -10.94
N ASP A 13 -17.06 -18.99 -10.25
CA ASP A 13 -16.98 -19.10 -8.80
C ASP A 13 -18.10 -18.34 -8.10
N SER A 14 -18.48 -17.17 -8.62
CA SER A 14 -19.60 -16.38 -8.08
C SER A 14 -20.91 -17.15 -8.10
N GLN A 15 -21.24 -17.80 -9.22
CA GLN A 15 -22.47 -18.59 -9.33
C GLN A 15 -22.50 -19.72 -8.28
N ARG A 16 -21.39 -20.44 -8.13
CA ARG A 16 -21.26 -21.52 -7.15
C ARG A 16 -21.40 -21.00 -5.72
N VAL A 17 -20.65 -19.97 -5.38
CA VAL A 17 -20.60 -19.38 -4.03
C VAL A 17 -21.96 -18.81 -3.60
N TRP A 18 -22.68 -18.14 -4.52
CA TRP A 18 -24.01 -17.63 -4.23
C TRP A 18 -25.09 -18.73 -4.15
N ALA A 19 -24.96 -19.81 -4.92
CA ALA A 19 -25.82 -20.98 -4.81
C ALA A 19 -25.63 -21.70 -3.46
N GLU A 20 -24.38 -21.93 -3.05
CA GLU A 20 -24.04 -22.49 -1.73
C GLU A 20 -24.55 -21.60 -0.58
N TYR A 21 -24.38 -20.29 -0.69
CA TYR A 21 -24.93 -19.34 0.28
C TYR A 21 -26.46 -19.44 0.40
N ALA A 22 -27.17 -19.56 -0.72
CA ALA A 22 -28.62 -19.68 -0.72
C ALA A 22 -29.10 -20.96 0.00
N LEU A 23 -28.42 -22.09 -0.23
CA LEU A 23 -28.69 -23.36 0.46
C LEU A 23 -28.41 -23.25 1.96
N LYS A 24 -27.22 -22.78 2.36
CA LYS A 24 -26.86 -22.57 3.77
C LYS A 24 -27.85 -21.66 4.49
N ARG A 25 -28.35 -20.62 3.82
CA ARG A 25 -29.36 -19.72 4.36
C ARG A 25 -30.71 -20.42 4.56
N GLN A 26 -31.12 -21.28 3.64
CA GLN A 26 -32.36 -22.06 3.78
C GLN A 26 -32.26 -23.07 4.93
N GLU A 27 -31.14 -23.79 5.03
CA GLU A 27 -30.88 -24.73 6.12
C GLU A 27 -30.88 -24.05 7.49
N ALA A 28 -30.18 -22.91 7.60
CA ALA A 28 -30.17 -22.13 8.84
C ALA A 28 -31.59 -21.67 9.23
N ASN A 29 -32.38 -21.19 8.27
CA ASN A 29 -33.77 -20.80 8.51
C ASN A 29 -34.64 -21.98 8.93
N ALA A 30 -34.47 -23.16 8.32
CA ALA A 30 -35.19 -24.39 8.68
C ALA A 30 -34.85 -24.84 10.11
N GLN A 31 -33.63 -24.58 10.56
CA GLN A 31 -33.16 -24.81 11.93
C GLN A 31 -33.49 -23.65 12.89
N ASN A 32 -34.23 -22.62 12.44
CA ASN A 32 -34.50 -21.38 13.20
C ASN A 32 -33.24 -20.69 13.74
N ARG A 33 -32.13 -20.84 13.02
CA ARG A 33 -30.82 -20.29 13.34
C ARG A 33 -30.48 -19.14 12.39
N ARG A 34 -29.77 -18.14 12.92
CA ARG A 34 -29.16 -17.09 12.10
C ARG A 34 -27.78 -17.57 11.61
N LEU A 35 -27.53 -17.38 10.32
CA LEU A 35 -26.23 -17.62 9.70
C LEU A 35 -25.17 -16.70 10.32
N THR A 36 -24.06 -17.27 10.78
CA THR A 36 -22.95 -16.54 11.40
C THR A 36 -21.79 -16.37 10.42
N LEU A 37 -20.77 -15.63 10.85
CA LEU A 37 -19.53 -15.44 10.08
C LEU A 37 -18.81 -16.77 9.84
N GLU A 38 -18.78 -17.64 10.85
CA GLU A 38 -18.04 -18.92 10.81
C GLU A 38 -18.53 -19.83 9.69
N ASP A 39 -19.83 -19.78 9.36
CA ASP A 39 -20.44 -20.61 8.32
C ASP A 39 -19.97 -20.26 6.90
N LEU A 40 -19.36 -19.09 6.73
CA LEU A 40 -19.02 -18.48 5.45
C LEU A 40 -17.52 -18.18 5.30
N ASP A 41 -16.69 -18.58 6.25
CA ASP A 41 -15.25 -18.24 6.27
C ASP A 41 -14.53 -18.69 4.98
N ASP A 42 -14.83 -19.90 4.50
CA ASP A 42 -14.30 -20.45 3.24
C ASP A 42 -14.64 -19.62 1.98
N SER A 43 -15.69 -18.81 2.07
CA SER A 43 -16.28 -18.05 0.96
C SER A 43 -16.23 -16.53 1.17
N TRP A 44 -15.60 -16.07 2.23
CA TRP A 44 -15.72 -14.70 2.73
C TRP A 44 -15.39 -13.63 1.69
N ASP A 45 -14.25 -13.79 1.01
CA ASP A 45 -13.74 -12.87 -0.01
C ASP A 45 -14.09 -13.32 -1.45
N ARG A 46 -15.10 -14.17 -1.62
CA ARG A 46 -15.49 -14.74 -2.92
C ARG A 46 -16.84 -14.21 -3.41
N GLY A 47 -17.07 -14.39 -4.70
CA GLY A 47 -18.30 -13.99 -5.38
C GLY A 47 -18.30 -12.54 -5.86
N ILE A 48 -19.21 -12.28 -6.80
CA ILE A 48 -19.55 -10.95 -7.33
C ILE A 48 -21.07 -10.81 -7.27
N PRO A 49 -21.61 -9.92 -6.41
CA PRO A 49 -20.91 -9.14 -5.36
C PRO A 49 -20.22 -10.03 -4.32
N ARG A 50 -19.21 -9.51 -3.60
CA ARG A 50 -18.48 -10.28 -2.57
C ARG A 50 -19.40 -10.62 -1.39
N ILE A 51 -19.34 -11.86 -0.88
CA ILE A 51 -20.21 -12.31 0.22
C ILE A 51 -20.04 -11.45 1.49
N ASN A 52 -18.81 -11.05 1.82
CA ASN A 52 -18.52 -10.22 2.99
C ASN A 52 -19.30 -8.88 3.02
N THR A 53 -19.78 -8.38 1.88
CA THR A 53 -20.59 -7.15 1.80
C THR A 53 -21.92 -7.29 2.56
N LEU A 54 -22.42 -8.52 2.74
CA LEU A 54 -23.64 -8.79 3.49
C LEU A 54 -23.56 -8.43 4.98
N PHE A 55 -22.34 -8.40 5.52
CA PHE A 55 -22.04 -8.16 6.94
C PHE A 55 -21.50 -6.75 7.21
N GLN A 56 -21.63 -5.84 6.25
CA GLN A 56 -21.27 -4.43 6.45
C GLN A 56 -22.17 -3.76 7.49
N LYS A 57 -21.56 -2.89 8.31
CA LYS A 57 -22.28 -2.08 9.31
C LYS A 57 -23.38 -1.22 8.70
N ASP A 58 -23.12 -0.64 7.53
CA ASP A 58 -24.00 0.35 6.88
C ASP A 58 -24.92 -0.28 5.82
N ARG A 59 -25.13 -1.60 5.83
CA ARG A 59 -25.91 -2.29 4.78
C ARG A 59 -27.34 -1.75 4.63
N HIS A 60 -27.98 -1.36 5.72
CA HIS A 60 -29.35 -0.84 5.70
C HIS A 60 -29.47 0.50 4.98
N THR A 61 -28.45 1.37 5.05
CA THR A 61 -28.44 2.65 4.34
C THR A 61 -28.08 2.44 2.88
N LEU A 62 -27.14 1.54 2.59
CA LEU A 62 -26.72 1.18 1.22
C LEU A 62 -27.85 0.57 0.39
N ALA A 63 -28.86 -0.04 1.02
CA ALA A 63 -30.04 -0.55 0.33
C ALA A 63 -30.78 0.54 -0.49
N TYR A 64 -30.75 1.79 -0.02
CA TYR A 64 -31.38 2.95 -0.67
C TYR A 64 -30.46 3.64 -1.70
N ASP A 65 -29.17 3.32 -1.73
CA ASP A 65 -28.21 3.91 -2.68
C ASP A 65 -28.33 3.26 -4.06
N LYS A 66 -29.34 3.70 -4.83
CA LYS A 66 -29.58 3.25 -6.20
C LYS A 66 -28.89 4.16 -7.23
N GLY A 67 -28.55 3.59 -8.39
CA GLY A 67 -27.92 4.31 -9.49
C GLY A 67 -26.47 4.77 -9.21
N TRP A 68 -25.81 4.18 -8.22
CA TRP A 68 -24.47 4.59 -7.80
C TRP A 68 -23.38 4.40 -8.88
N ARG A 69 -23.55 3.43 -9.81
CA ARG A 69 -22.59 3.18 -10.91
C ARG A 69 -22.51 4.37 -11.86
N VAL A 70 -23.64 4.76 -12.44
CA VAL A 70 -23.74 5.93 -13.34
C VAL A 70 -23.33 7.21 -12.61
N ARG A 71 -23.75 7.36 -11.34
CA ARG A 71 -23.33 8.49 -10.51
C ARG A 71 -21.80 8.56 -10.37
N THR A 72 -21.12 7.43 -10.23
CA THR A 72 -19.66 7.36 -10.09
C THR A 72 -18.95 7.68 -11.40
N GLU A 73 -19.48 7.20 -12.52
CA GLU A 73 -18.97 7.53 -13.86
C GLU A 73 -19.09 9.04 -14.15
N PHE A 74 -20.23 9.64 -13.79
CA PHE A 74 -20.49 11.07 -14.04
C PHE A 74 -19.68 12.00 -13.13
N LYS A 75 -19.02 11.46 -12.09
CA LYS A 75 -18.07 12.26 -11.29
C LYS A 75 -16.92 12.81 -12.12
N THR A 76 -16.60 12.21 -13.26
CA THR A 76 -15.61 12.74 -14.21
C THR A 76 -15.92 14.18 -14.63
N TYR A 77 -17.20 14.55 -14.72
CA TYR A 77 -17.63 15.91 -15.10
C TYR A 77 -17.74 16.88 -13.91
N GLN A 78 -17.73 16.37 -12.69
CA GLN A 78 -17.88 17.17 -11.46
C GLN A 78 -16.54 17.39 -10.75
N ILE A 79 -15.63 16.42 -10.84
CA ILE A 79 -14.39 16.36 -10.09
C ILE A 79 -13.22 16.28 -11.07
N LEU A 80 -12.28 17.23 -10.96
CA LEU A 80 -11.09 17.28 -11.83
C LEU A 80 -10.14 16.09 -11.60
N LYS A 81 -10.17 15.49 -10.41
CA LYS A 81 -9.36 14.31 -10.08
C LYS A 81 -9.91 13.07 -10.78
N GLN A 82 -9.09 12.48 -11.66
CA GLN A 82 -9.41 11.24 -12.35
C GLN A 82 -9.48 10.05 -11.36
N ASN A 83 -10.52 9.22 -11.50
CA ASN A 83 -10.70 8.02 -10.70
C ASN A 83 -10.46 6.78 -11.57
N PRO A 84 -9.39 6.00 -11.33
CA PRO A 84 -9.14 4.76 -12.07
C PRO A 84 -10.14 3.64 -11.75
N PHE A 85 -10.83 3.71 -10.61
CA PHE A 85 -11.84 2.74 -10.18
C PHE A 85 -13.26 3.31 -10.31
N TRP A 86 -13.61 3.80 -11.50
CA TRP A 86 -14.93 4.38 -11.76
C TRP A 86 -16.05 3.34 -11.89
N TRP A 87 -15.70 2.10 -12.25
CA TRP A 87 -16.64 1.02 -12.54
C TRP A 87 -17.04 0.18 -11.30
N THR A 88 -16.34 0.33 -10.17
CA THR A 88 -16.58 -0.44 -8.95
C THR A 88 -16.66 0.44 -7.71
N HIS A 89 -17.36 -0.06 -6.69
CA HIS A 89 -17.42 0.59 -5.39
C HIS A 89 -17.33 -0.45 -4.27
N GLN A 90 -16.34 -0.30 -3.38
CA GLN A 90 -16.04 -1.28 -2.34
C GLN A 90 -17.21 -1.54 -1.38
N ARG A 91 -18.11 -0.56 -1.17
CA ARG A 91 -19.29 -0.79 -0.33
C ARG A 91 -20.34 -1.68 -1.00
N HIS A 92 -20.46 -1.63 -2.32
CA HIS A 92 -21.47 -2.40 -3.06
C HIS A 92 -20.93 -3.71 -3.61
N ASP A 93 -19.79 -3.67 -4.29
CA ASP A 93 -19.18 -4.85 -4.93
C ASP A 93 -18.25 -5.62 -3.98
N GLY A 94 -17.76 -4.97 -2.92
CA GLY A 94 -16.67 -5.48 -2.08
C GLY A 94 -15.29 -5.24 -2.68
N LYS A 95 -14.25 -5.75 -2.01
CA LYS A 95 -12.87 -5.67 -2.51
C LYS A 95 -12.64 -6.79 -3.53
N LEU A 96 -12.49 -6.43 -4.80
CA LEU A 96 -12.40 -7.41 -5.90
C LEU A 96 -11.03 -8.05 -6.08
N TRP A 97 -9.97 -7.49 -5.47
CA TRP A 97 -8.61 -8.02 -5.56
C TRP A 97 -7.97 -8.14 -4.18
N ASN A 98 -7.14 -9.17 -4.02
CA ASN A 98 -6.31 -9.35 -2.84
C ASN A 98 -4.85 -9.54 -3.28
N LEU A 99 -3.97 -8.63 -2.87
CA LEU A 99 -2.54 -8.62 -3.23
C LEU A 99 -1.65 -8.92 -2.01
N ASN A 100 -2.22 -9.46 -0.92
CA ASN A 100 -1.45 -9.83 0.26
C ASN A 100 -0.40 -10.90 -0.08
N ASN A 101 -0.77 -11.89 -0.91
CA ASN A 101 0.17 -12.92 -1.38
C ASN A 101 1.26 -12.35 -2.29
N TYR A 102 0.94 -11.33 -3.09
CA TYR A 102 1.97 -10.66 -3.90
C TYR A 102 3.04 -10.02 -3.02
N ARG A 103 2.64 -9.43 -1.89
CA ARG A 103 3.59 -8.86 -0.93
C ARG A 103 4.50 -9.94 -0.35
N THR A 104 3.96 -11.09 0.08
CA THR A 104 4.78 -12.17 0.65
C THR A 104 5.70 -12.78 -0.40
N ASP A 105 5.19 -13.04 -1.60
CA ASP A 105 5.98 -13.61 -2.70
C ASP A 105 7.13 -12.69 -3.11
N MET A 106 6.88 -11.37 -3.15
CA MET A 106 7.90 -10.39 -3.49
C MET A 106 9.02 -10.32 -2.44
N ILE A 107 8.66 -10.41 -1.15
CA ILE A 107 9.65 -10.50 -0.06
C ILE A 107 10.50 -11.76 -0.22
N GLN A 108 9.88 -12.90 -0.49
CA GLN A 108 10.60 -14.16 -0.67
C GLN A 108 11.49 -14.15 -1.92
N ALA A 109 10.99 -13.62 -3.04
CA ALA A 109 11.75 -13.50 -4.28
C ALA A 109 13.00 -12.60 -4.15
N LEU A 110 12.97 -11.64 -3.22
CA LEU A 110 14.11 -10.77 -2.91
C LEU A 110 15.09 -11.36 -1.88
N GLY A 111 14.92 -12.62 -1.47
CA GLY A 111 15.80 -13.28 -0.49
C GLY A 111 15.36 -13.12 0.96
N GLY A 112 14.06 -12.90 1.19
CA GLY A 112 13.49 -12.75 2.53
C GLY A 112 13.75 -11.37 3.14
N VAL A 113 13.24 -11.16 4.36
CA VAL A 113 13.34 -9.84 5.02
C VAL A 113 14.80 -9.50 5.35
N GLU A 114 15.57 -10.47 5.85
CA GLU A 114 16.98 -10.26 6.20
C GLU A 114 17.83 -9.88 4.99
N GLY A 115 17.70 -10.61 3.87
CA GLY A 115 18.41 -10.30 2.63
C GLY A 115 18.09 -8.89 2.10
N ILE A 116 16.84 -8.44 2.21
CA ILE A 116 16.46 -7.07 1.87
C ILE A 116 17.14 -6.05 2.81
N LEU A 117 17.19 -6.33 4.11
CA LEU A 117 17.75 -5.41 5.12
C LEU A 117 19.28 -5.29 5.04
N GLU A 118 19.98 -6.24 4.43
CA GLU A 118 21.42 -6.09 4.14
C GLU A 118 21.71 -4.97 3.13
N HIS A 119 20.72 -4.64 2.31
CA HIS A 119 20.81 -3.57 1.32
C HIS A 119 20.49 -2.18 1.87
N THR A 120 20.14 -2.08 3.16
CA THR A 120 19.70 -0.86 3.82
C THR A 120 20.63 -0.46 4.97
N LEU A 121 20.41 0.73 5.54
CA LEU A 121 21.10 1.19 6.77
C LEU A 121 20.64 0.50 8.05
N PHE A 122 19.89 -0.60 7.99
CA PHE A 122 19.32 -1.24 9.17
C PHE A 122 20.39 -1.60 10.23
N ARG A 123 21.50 -2.22 9.83
CA ARG A 123 22.60 -2.55 10.76
C ARG A 123 23.20 -1.32 11.45
N GLY A 124 23.16 -0.15 10.79
CA GLY A 124 23.64 1.12 11.36
C GLY A 124 22.72 1.71 12.44
N THR A 125 21.46 1.28 12.50
CA THR A 125 20.50 1.71 13.54
C THR A 125 20.67 0.95 14.86
N TYR A 126 21.47 -0.13 14.85
CA TYR A 126 21.79 -0.95 16.03
C TYR A 126 20.57 -1.58 16.74
N PHE A 127 19.42 -1.70 16.04
CA PHE A 127 18.27 -2.44 16.56
C PHE A 127 18.56 -3.96 16.56
N PRO A 128 18.14 -4.70 17.62
CA PRO A 128 18.41 -6.13 17.73
C PRO A 128 17.57 -6.98 16.78
N THR A 129 16.34 -6.55 16.46
CA THR A 129 15.43 -7.24 15.53
C THR A 129 14.67 -6.23 14.68
N TRP A 130 14.16 -6.68 13.54
CA TRP A 130 13.31 -5.87 12.65
C TRP A 130 11.82 -5.98 12.99
N GLU A 131 11.44 -6.94 13.82
CA GLU A 131 10.07 -7.17 14.25
C GLU A 131 9.57 -6.01 15.12
N GLY A 132 8.36 -5.51 14.84
CA GLY A 132 7.77 -4.39 15.59
C GLY A 132 8.31 -3.01 15.23
N LEU A 133 9.14 -2.88 14.19
CA LEU A 133 9.50 -1.58 13.64
C LEU A 133 8.37 -1.00 12.80
N PHE A 134 8.10 0.28 12.99
CA PHE A 134 7.09 1.02 12.26
C PHE A 134 7.69 2.24 11.57
N TRP A 135 7.32 2.42 10.31
CA TRP A 135 7.61 3.66 9.60
C TRP A 135 6.58 4.73 10.03
N GLU A 136 7.06 5.82 10.62
CA GLU A 136 6.23 6.97 10.92
C GLU A 136 5.78 7.63 9.59
N ARG A 137 4.46 7.62 9.32
CA ARG A 137 3.91 8.07 8.02
C ARG A 137 3.88 9.59 7.84
N ALA A 138 3.83 10.34 8.93
CA ALA A 138 3.88 11.79 8.93
C ALA A 138 4.56 12.22 10.23
N SER A 139 5.72 12.86 10.12
CA SER A 139 6.31 13.48 11.30
C SER A 139 5.49 14.70 11.68
N GLY A 140 5.28 14.96 12.98
CA GLY A 140 4.52 16.13 13.46
C GLY A 140 4.95 17.48 12.86
N PHE A 141 6.22 17.58 12.42
CA PHE A 141 6.73 18.72 11.66
C PHE A 141 6.02 18.92 10.30
N GLU A 142 5.83 17.86 9.50
CA GLU A 142 5.18 17.94 8.19
C GLU A 142 3.70 18.32 8.33
N GLU A 143 3.00 17.79 9.35
CA GLU A 143 1.61 18.17 9.65
C GLU A 143 1.49 19.63 10.09
N SER A 144 2.41 20.10 10.95
CA SER A 144 2.43 21.50 11.41
C SER A 144 2.68 22.51 10.28
N MET A 145 3.34 22.08 9.20
CA MET A 145 3.67 22.92 8.03
C MET A 145 2.67 22.76 6.88
N LYS A 146 1.86 21.69 6.87
CA LYS A 146 0.92 21.36 5.78
C LYS A 146 -0.13 22.46 5.53
N PHE A 147 -0.66 23.03 6.60
CA PHE A 147 -1.70 24.06 6.55
C PHE A 147 -1.15 25.49 6.67
N LYS A 148 0.16 25.65 6.88
CA LYS A 148 0.80 26.96 6.92
C LYS A 148 0.92 27.53 5.50
N LYS A 149 0.82 28.85 5.39
CA LYS A 149 1.01 29.56 4.13
C LYS A 149 2.51 29.55 3.79
N LEU A 150 2.89 28.74 2.82
CA LEU A 150 4.25 28.58 2.34
C LEU A 150 4.38 29.05 0.90
N THR A 151 5.56 29.54 0.53
CA THR A 151 5.88 29.83 -0.86
C THR A 151 6.02 28.53 -1.67
N ASN A 152 5.87 28.61 -3.00
CA ASN A 152 6.06 27.45 -3.86
C ASN A 152 7.47 26.84 -3.73
N ALA A 153 8.50 27.67 -3.53
CA ALA A 153 9.88 27.22 -3.29
C ALA A 153 10.05 26.48 -1.95
N GLN A 154 9.38 26.94 -0.90
CA GLN A 154 9.35 26.24 0.39
C GLN A 154 8.62 24.90 0.28
N ARG A 155 7.48 24.88 -0.44
CA ARG A 155 6.70 23.65 -0.67
C ARG A 155 7.47 22.64 -1.52
N SER A 156 8.21 23.09 -2.54
CA SER A 156 9.08 22.20 -3.32
C SER A 156 10.23 21.64 -2.49
N GLY A 157 10.80 22.42 -1.56
CA GLY A 157 11.82 21.95 -0.62
C GLY A 157 11.28 20.88 0.35
N LEU A 158 10.10 21.09 0.93
CA LEU A 158 9.46 20.10 1.82
C LEU A 158 9.13 18.79 1.10
N ASN A 159 8.69 18.86 -0.16
CA ASN A 159 8.42 17.67 -0.97
C ASN A 159 9.67 16.79 -1.23
N GLN A 160 10.88 17.29 -0.97
CA GLN A 160 12.11 16.50 -1.07
C GLN A 160 12.41 15.65 0.17
N ILE A 161 11.81 15.94 1.33
CA ILE A 161 12.14 15.28 2.60
C ILE A 161 11.89 13.76 2.55
N PRO A 162 10.77 13.25 2.02
CA PRO A 162 10.55 11.81 1.86
C PRO A 162 11.61 11.13 0.98
N ASN A 163 12.03 11.80 -0.10
CA ASN A 163 13.07 11.28 -1.00
C ASN A 163 14.44 11.22 -0.31
N ARG A 164 14.76 12.17 0.59
CA ARG A 164 15.98 12.12 1.41
C ARG A 164 15.97 10.93 2.36
N ARG A 165 14.85 10.67 3.03
CA ARG A 165 14.68 9.49 3.91
C ARG A 165 14.87 8.18 3.13
N PHE A 166 14.23 8.08 1.96
CA PHE A 166 14.40 6.93 1.07
C PHE A 166 15.86 6.75 0.64
N THR A 167 16.52 7.82 0.19
CA THR A 167 17.92 7.78 -0.26
C THR A 167 18.87 7.39 0.86
N LEU A 168 18.64 7.90 2.08
CA LEU A 168 19.43 7.55 3.25
C LEU A 168 19.27 6.07 3.58
N TRP A 169 18.02 5.59 3.68
CA TRP A 169 17.73 4.20 4.03
C TRP A 169 18.39 3.20 3.07
N TRP A 170 18.38 3.50 1.77
CA TRP A 170 19.01 2.67 0.72
C TRP A 170 20.43 3.10 0.37
N SER A 171 21.08 3.94 1.17
CA SER A 171 22.42 4.46 0.84
C SER A 171 23.50 3.38 0.64
N PRO A 172 23.53 2.23 1.36
CA PRO A 172 24.54 1.20 1.16
C PRO A 172 24.44 0.49 -0.20
N THR A 173 23.30 0.59 -0.87
CA THR A 173 23.11 0.09 -2.24
C THR A 173 23.24 1.20 -3.29
N ILE A 174 22.70 2.38 -3.02
CA ILE A 174 22.75 3.52 -3.95
C ILE A 174 24.17 4.09 -4.11
N ASN A 175 24.99 4.03 -3.06
CA ASN A 175 26.36 4.57 -3.06
C ASN A 175 27.43 3.46 -3.06
N ARG A 176 27.26 2.45 -3.92
CA ARG A 176 28.26 1.38 -4.11
C ARG A 176 29.34 1.82 -5.09
N ALA A 177 30.59 1.56 -4.73
CA ALA A 177 31.77 1.83 -5.56
C ALA A 177 31.74 1.14 -6.94
N ASN A 178 31.07 -0.02 -7.05
CA ASN A 178 31.02 -0.81 -8.29
C ASN A 178 30.00 -0.33 -9.33
N VAL A 179 29.11 0.62 -8.99
CA VAL A 179 27.99 1.02 -9.88
C VAL A 179 28.20 2.42 -10.47
N ARG A 180 29.05 3.26 -9.87
CA ARG A 180 29.36 4.60 -10.38
C ARG A 180 30.76 4.62 -11.00
N LEU A 181 30.84 4.92 -12.29
CA LEU A 181 32.06 5.44 -12.91
C LEU A 181 32.22 6.91 -12.49
N THR A 182 32.61 7.16 -11.24
CA THR A 182 32.91 8.52 -10.74
C THR A 182 34.16 8.51 -9.89
N PHE A 183 34.96 9.57 -9.98
CA PHE A 183 36.12 9.83 -9.13
C PHE A 183 35.72 9.78 -7.64
N SER A 184 36.37 8.91 -6.86
CA SER A 184 36.18 8.85 -5.41
C SER A 184 36.70 10.13 -4.77
N PHE A 185 35.80 10.94 -4.20
CA PHE A 185 36.20 12.04 -3.32
C PHE A 185 36.74 11.45 -2.01
N CYS A 186 38.05 11.19 -1.98
CA CYS A 186 38.74 10.82 -0.76
C CYS A 186 38.88 12.09 0.09
N PHE A 187 37.99 12.26 1.08
CA PHE A 187 37.99 13.40 2.01
C PHE A 187 39.24 13.43 2.93
N TRP A 188 40.19 12.51 2.74
CA TRP A 188 41.44 12.44 3.49
C TRP A 188 42.54 13.41 2.98
N GLY A 189 42.29 14.12 1.88
CA GLY A 189 43.23 15.14 1.36
C GLY A 189 43.10 16.53 1.99
N PHE A 190 41.96 16.86 2.62
CA PHE A 190 41.67 18.23 3.07
C PHE A 190 42.06 18.53 4.52
N ILE A 191 42.37 17.51 5.34
CA ILE A 191 42.77 17.70 6.74
C ILE A 191 44.30 17.83 6.89
N VAL A 192 45.11 17.29 5.98
CA VAL A 192 46.57 17.37 6.05
C VAL A 192 47.11 18.65 5.41
N GLY A 193 46.42 19.21 4.41
CA GLY A 193 46.83 20.44 3.72
C GLY A 193 46.63 21.74 4.51
N TRP A 194 45.86 21.72 5.61
CA TRP A 194 45.59 22.90 6.45
C TRP A 194 46.56 23.05 7.64
N LYS A 195 47.69 22.34 7.62
CA LYS A 195 48.78 22.51 8.60
C LYS A 195 50.02 23.23 8.05
N ASN A 196 50.17 23.32 6.73
CA ASN A 196 51.30 24.02 6.12
C ASN A 196 50.77 25.27 5.41
N GLY A 197 50.67 26.35 6.18
CA GLY A 197 50.27 27.65 5.67
C GLY A 197 51.16 28.14 4.54
N SER A 198 50.54 28.61 3.47
CA SER A 198 51.12 29.54 2.51
C SER A 198 49.94 30.25 1.80
N PRO A 199 49.86 31.58 1.86
CA PRO A 199 48.70 32.32 1.39
C PRO A 199 48.87 32.90 -0.03
N TRP A 200 47.73 33.15 -0.68
CA TRP A 200 47.52 33.88 -1.95
C TRP A 200 47.94 33.08 -3.21
N TRP A 201 47.13 32.92 -4.26
CA TRP A 201 46.21 33.83 -4.97
C TRP A 201 44.98 33.08 -5.51
#